data_AF-A0A2C9L6V7-F1
#
_entry.id   AF-A0A2C9L6V7-F1
#
_cell.length_a   1.000
_cell.length_b   1.000
_cell.length_c   1.000
_cell.angle_alpha   90.00
_cell.angle_beta   90.00
_cell.angle_gamma   90.00
#
_symmetry.space_group_name_H-M   'P 1'
#
loop_
_entity.id
_entity.type
_entity.pdbx_description
1 polymer ?
#
loop_
_entity_poly.entity_id
_entity_poly.type
_entity_poly.pdbx_seq_one_letter_code
_entity_poly.pdbx_strand_id
1 'polypeptide(L)'
;MEGDTVFNDEKGYEEYVDNGQIWLEGDNKDYSIDSRSYGPLPYGLIVSKVALRLWPLSRFGFIEPGKQPANLNEQPAKLNEL
;
A
#
# COMPACT_ATOMS: atom_id res chain seq x y z
N MET A 1 -5.68 -2.13 -0.91
CA MET A 1 -6.03 -1.18 0.18
C MET A 1 -7.25 -1.73 0.90
N GLU A 2 -7.62 -1.18 2.06
CA GLU A 2 -8.74 -1.71 2.86
C GLU A 2 -9.98 -2.00 2.00
N GLY A 3 -10.53 -3.21 2.12
CA GLY A 3 -11.65 -3.67 1.31
C GLY A 3 -11.28 -4.22 -0.08
N ASP A 4 -10.00 -4.21 -0.46
CA ASP A 4 -9.54 -4.79 -1.73
C ASP A 4 -9.20 -6.28 -1.58
N THR A 5 -9.40 -7.00 -2.68
CA THR A 5 -8.85 -8.34 -2.90
C THR A 5 -7.50 -8.22 -3.59
N VAL A 6 -6.45 -8.80 -3.00
CA VAL A 6 -5.08 -8.77 -3.50
C VAL A 6 -4.65 -10.17 -3.90
N PHE A 7 -4.00 -10.32 -5.06
CA PHE A 7 -3.45 -11.61 -5.48
C PHE A 7 -2.14 -11.90 -4.73
N ASN A 8 -2.10 -13.00 -3.98
CA ASN A 8 -0.89 -13.47 -3.32
C ASN A 8 -0.07 -14.34 -4.29
N ASP A 9 1.06 -13.81 -4.76
CA ASP A 9 1.94 -14.49 -5.71
C ASP A 9 2.75 -15.64 -5.09
N GLU A 10 2.97 -15.67 -3.77
CA GLU A 10 3.62 -16.80 -3.08
C GLU A 10 2.70 -18.01 -2.94
N LYS A 11 1.41 -17.78 -2.69
CA LYS A 11 0.44 -18.85 -2.43
C LYS A 11 -0.42 -19.21 -3.65
N GLY A 12 -0.44 -18.35 -4.66
CA GLY A 12 -1.19 -18.57 -5.91
C GLY A 12 -2.70 -18.39 -5.79
N TYR A 13 -3.17 -17.63 -4.80
CA TYR A 13 -4.60 -17.34 -4.61
C TYR A 13 -4.82 -15.91 -4.11
N GLU A 14 -6.07 -15.45 -4.20
CA GLU A 14 -6.48 -14.11 -3.77
C GLU A 14 -6.73 -14.04 -2.26
N GLU A 15 -6.18 -13.02 -1.60
CA GLU A 15 -6.44 -12.70 -0.20
C GLU A 15 -7.27 -11.42 -0.10
N TYR A 16 -8.28 -11.45 0.78
CA TYR A 16 -9.12 -10.28 1.06
C TYR A 16 -8.53 -9.48 2.21
N VAL A 17 -8.37 -8.17 2.00
CA VAL A 17 -7.88 -7.24 3.02
C VAL A 17 -9.09 -6.56 3.67
N ASP A 18 -9.38 -6.90 4.92
CA ASP A 18 -10.56 -6.33 5.59
C ASP A 18 -10.38 -4.82 5.88
N ASN A 19 -11.47 -4.14 6.22
CA ASN A 19 -11.43 -2.74 6.65
C ASN A 19 -10.59 -2.61 7.92
N GLY A 20 -9.77 -1.56 8.00
CA GLY A 20 -8.77 -1.38 9.05
C GLY A 20 -7.53 -2.26 8.92
N GLN A 21 -7.39 -3.04 7.83
CA GLN A 21 -6.20 -3.85 7.55
C GLN A 21 -5.42 -3.35 6.34
N ILE A 22 -4.12 -3.64 6.33
CA ILE A 22 -3.22 -3.27 5.26
C ILE A 22 -2.50 -4.49 4.72
N TRP A 23 -2.21 -4.43 3.43
CA TRP A 23 -1.33 -5.35 2.74
C TRP A 23 -0.01 -4.65 2.45
N LEU A 24 1.10 -5.23 2.89
CA LEU A 24 2.44 -4.70 2.71
C LEU A 24 3.28 -5.69 1.91
N GLU A 25 3.96 -5.21 0.88
CA GLU A 25 4.91 -5.98 0.08
C GLU A 25 6.25 -5.27 0.05
N GLY A 26 7.34 -6.03 0.21
CA GLY A 26 8.68 -5.52 0.04
C GLY A 26 9.02 -5.28 -1.43
N ASP A 27 9.98 -4.40 -1.68
CA ASP A 27 10.53 -4.15 -3.02
C ASP A 27 11.39 -5.31 -3.54
N ASN A 28 12.05 -6.05 -2.65
CA ASN A 28 12.82 -7.26 -2.96
C ASN A 28 12.00 -8.53 -2.70
N LYS A 29 11.16 -8.89 -3.67
CA LYS A 29 10.19 -9.99 -3.57
C LYS A 29 10.77 -11.32 -3.11
N ASP A 30 11.98 -11.66 -3.57
CA ASP A 30 12.63 -12.97 -3.34
C ASP A 30 13.15 -13.13 -1.90
N TYR A 31 13.33 -12.03 -1.18
CA TYR A 31 13.96 -12.02 0.15
C TYR A 31 13.17 -11.24 1.20
N SER A 32 11.98 -10.77 0.85
CA SER A 32 11.08 -10.08 1.76
C SER A 32 10.19 -11.07 2.50
N ILE A 33 10.07 -10.92 3.82
CA ILE A 33 9.02 -11.56 4.61
C ILE A 33 7.96 -10.49 4.84
N ASP A 34 6.84 -10.62 4.14
CA ASP A 34 5.80 -9.59 4.12
C ASP A 34 4.39 -10.20 4.12
N SER A 35 3.37 -9.43 3.75
CA SER A 35 1.98 -9.87 3.82
C SER A 35 1.70 -11.11 2.96
N ARG A 36 2.51 -11.38 1.94
CA ARG A 36 2.40 -12.62 1.16
C ARG A 36 2.61 -13.86 2.04
N SER A 37 3.49 -13.76 3.04
CA SER A 37 3.76 -14.85 3.96
C SER A 37 2.83 -14.84 5.19
N TYR A 38 2.70 -13.71 5.89
CA TYR A 38 1.96 -13.62 7.17
C TYR A 38 0.52 -13.08 7.07
N GLY A 39 0.10 -12.60 5.89
CA GLY A 39 -1.23 -12.03 5.65
C GLY A 39 -1.36 -10.52 5.92
N PRO A 40 -2.59 -9.98 5.89
CA PRO A 40 -2.86 -8.58 6.20
C PRO A 40 -2.57 -8.23 7.67
N LEU A 41 -2.23 -6.97 7.94
CA LEU A 41 -1.96 -6.46 9.28
C LEU A 41 -2.92 -5.32 9.66
N PRO A 42 -3.28 -5.13 10.94
CA PRO A 42 -4.05 -3.96 11.36
C PRO A 42 -3.33 -2.64 11.09
N TYR A 43 -4.03 -1.64 10.54
CA TYR A 43 -3.49 -0.30 10.26
C TYR A 43 -2.85 0.36 11.50
N GLY A 44 -3.40 0.09 12.69
CA GLY A 44 -2.89 0.63 13.95
C GLY A 44 -1.46 0.19 14.33
N LEU A 45 -0.88 -0.80 13.63
CA LEU A 45 0.52 -1.20 13.80
C LEU A 45 1.50 -0.29 13.04
N ILE A 46 1.02 0.58 12.15
CA ILE A 46 1.89 1.51 11.42
C ILE A 46 2.39 2.60 12.37
N VAL A 47 3.71 2.68 12.53
CA VAL A 47 4.34 3.74 13.34
C VAL A 47 4.68 4.97 12.51
N SER A 48 5.15 4.79 11.27
CA SER A 48 5.60 5.90 10.43
C SER A 48 5.56 5.56 8.94
N LYS A 49 5.66 6.60 8.10
CA LYS A 49 5.76 6.50 6.64
C LYS A 49 7.06 7.15 6.17
N VAL A 50 7.79 6.46 5.30
CA VAL A 50 8.98 7.00 4.65
C VAL A 50 8.57 8.08 3.65
N ALA A 51 9.00 9.31 3.88
CA ALA A 51 8.63 10.46 3.05
C ALA A 51 9.83 11.13 2.35
N LEU A 52 11.06 10.93 2.84
CA LEU A 52 12.25 11.65 2.36
C LEU A 52 13.44 10.71 2.21
N ARG A 53 14.11 10.77 1.05
CA ARG A 53 15.38 10.10 0.81
C ARG A 53 16.53 11.09 1.07
N LEU A 54 17.37 10.78 2.05
CA LEU A 54 18.51 11.63 2.41
C LEU A 54 19.80 11.28 1.62
N TRP A 55 20.01 9.99 1.33
CA TRP A 55 21.20 9.47 0.67
C TRP A 55 20.84 8.42 -0.39
N PRO A 56 21.62 8.25 -1.49
CA PRO A 56 22.74 9.07 -1.93
C PRO A 56 22.33 10.50 -2.26
N LEU A 57 23.23 11.48 -2.08
CA LEU A 57 22.91 12.91 -2.32
C LEU A 57 22.43 13.16 -3.76
N SER A 58 22.88 12.36 -4.73
CA SER A 58 22.40 12.40 -6.12
C SER A 58 20.92 12.02 -6.28
N ARG A 59 20.31 11.43 -5.26
CA ARG A 59 18.89 11.04 -5.19
C ARG A 59 18.19 11.67 -3.99
N PHE A 60 18.76 12.72 -3.39
CA PHE A 60 18.12 13.45 -2.30
C PHE A 60 16.78 14.03 -2.77
N GLY A 61 15.72 13.81 -1.99
CA GLY A 61 14.40 14.34 -2.32
C GLY A 61 13.25 13.55 -1.70
N PHE A 62 12.06 14.15 -1.75
CA PHE A 62 10.84 13.50 -1.26
C PHE A 62 10.53 12.24 -2.07
N ILE A 63 10.02 11.22 -1.38
CA ILE A 63 9.49 10.03 -2.03
C ILE A 63 8.12 10.40 -2.60
N GLU A 64 8.00 10.32 -3.92
CA GLU A 64 6.70 10.47 -4.58
C GLU A 64 5.75 9.41 -4.05
N PRO A 65 4.52 9.78 -3.64
CA PRO A 65 3.51 8.80 -3.31
C PRO A 65 3.32 7.87 -4.50
N GLY A 66 3.43 6.56 -4.27
CA GLY A 66 3.06 5.59 -5.30
C GLY A 66 1.63 5.85 -5.77
N LYS A 67 1.36 5.65 -7.07
CA LYS A 67 0.00 5.71 -7.59
C LYS A 67 -0.84 4.67 -6.85
N GLN A 68 -1.72 5.12 -5.97
CA GLN A 68 -2.78 4.25 -5.47
C GLN A 68 -3.65 3.91 -6.69
N PRO A 69 -4.10 2.65 -6.87
CA PRO A 69 -5.15 2.39 -7.85
C PRO A 69 -6.32 3.34 -7.52
N ALA A 70 -6.84 4.02 -8.54
CA ALA A 70 -7.96 4.93 -8.35
C ALA A 70 -9.07 4.16 -7.60
N ASN A 71 -9.50 4.69 -6.47
CA ASN A 71 -10.64 4.14 -5.75
C ASN A 71 -11.86 4.27 -6.66
N LEU A 72 -12.27 3.17 -7.31
CA LEU A 72 -13.41 3.15 -8.23
C LEU A 72 -14.74 3.46 -7.51
N ASN A 73 -14.75 3.49 -6.17
CA ASN A 73 -15.91 3.82 -5.34
C ASN A 73 -15.92 5.29 -4.88
N GLU A 74 -14.87 6.06 -5.14
CA GLU A 74 -14.89 7.51 -4.96
C GLU A 74 -15.40 8.17 -6.24
N GLN A 75 -16.73 8.37 -6.32
CA GLN A 75 -17.26 9.36 -7.25
C GLN A 75 -16.64 10.71 -6.86
N PRO A 76 -16.02 11.46 -7.80
CA PRO A 76 -15.51 12.78 -7.49
C PRO A 76 -16.68 13.58 -6.91
N ALA A 77 -16.49 14.10 -5.70
CA ALA A 77 -17.45 14.96 -5.04
C ALA A 77 -17.98 15.93 -6.09
N LYS A 78 -19.26 15.77 -6.46
CA LYS A 78 -19.88 16.66 -7.43
C LYS A 78 -19.64 18.06 -6.92
N LEU A 79 -18.92 18.84 -7.72
CA LEU A 79 -18.77 20.28 -7.57
C LEU A 79 -20.17 20.89 -7.76
N ASN A 80 -21.01 20.78 -6.72
CA ASN A 80 -22.25 21.52 -6.59
C ASN A 80 -21.94 22.75 -5.75
N GLU A 81 -21.20 23.70 -6.33
CA GLU A 81 -21.22 25.09 -5.90
C GLU A 81 -21.43 25.97 -7.14
N LEU A 82 -22.70 26.39 -7.29
CA LEU A 82 -23.30 27.39 -8.19
C LEU A 82 -23.60 26.98 -9.65
#